data_AF-A0A937Z5Y1-F1
#
_entry.id   AF-A0A937Z5Y1-F1
#
_cell.length_a   1.000
_cell.length_b   1.000
_cell.length_c   1.000
_cell.angle_alpha   90.00
_cell.angle_beta   90.00
_cell.angle_gamma   90.00
#
_symmetry.space_group_name_H-M   'P 1'
#
loop_
_entity.id
_entity.type
_entity.pdbx_description
1 polymer ?
#
loop_
_entity_poly.entity_id
_entity_poly.type
_entity_poly.pdbx_seq_one_letter_code
_entity_poly.pdbx_strand_id
1 'polypeptide(L)'
;ASCVCNNEPLKPCPGQDTQNWTASTDHLVNQIEAAGLTWMTYQGGLDAATTGACPIKDAGLYATKHNPFVYFADIAGAPPSENAARCIAHTRDLARLSDDLAKGDVANYVFITPNLCDDMHCDPKACPKRPINGGDAFLSKLVPELLTYADGRGALVFVAWDEARKTGYMPFVATGTGVKRNYESDVEVAHRSVLRTVERIFGLPVLAAVSDSNDLSDMFEAGALP
;
A
#
# COMPACT_ATOMS: atom_id res chain seq x y z
N ALA A 1 -16.03 -10.57 -6.85
CA ALA A 1 -15.63 -9.60 -7.86
C ALA A 1 -15.73 -10.28 -9.21
N SER A 2 -16.27 -9.62 -10.24
CA SER A 2 -15.81 -9.91 -11.59
C SER A 2 -14.30 -9.65 -11.59
N CYS A 3 -13.49 -10.48 -12.22
CA CYS A 3 -12.10 -10.11 -12.49
C CYS A 3 -12.16 -8.87 -13.38
N VAL A 4 -12.10 -7.69 -12.77
CA VAL A 4 -12.02 -6.41 -13.47
C VAL A 4 -10.77 -6.47 -14.33
N CYS A 5 -10.78 -5.78 -15.47
CA CYS A 5 -9.59 -5.58 -16.28
C CYS A 5 -8.41 -5.16 -15.40
N ASN A 6 -7.24 -5.70 -15.69
CA ASN A 6 -6.05 -5.57 -14.83
C ASN A 6 -5.47 -4.14 -14.77
N ASN A 7 -6.01 -3.23 -15.57
CA ASN A 7 -5.71 -1.80 -15.62
C ASN A 7 -4.21 -1.49 -15.45
N GLU A 8 -3.36 -2.07 -16.28
CA GLU A 8 -1.91 -1.87 -16.21
C GLU A 8 -1.54 -0.47 -16.72
N PRO A 9 -0.39 0.11 -16.31
CA PRO A 9 0.07 1.42 -16.80
C PRO A 9 0.10 1.53 -18.33
N LEU A 10 0.57 0.47 -19.01
CA LEU A 10 0.67 0.44 -20.48
C LEU A 10 -0.52 -0.24 -21.19
N LYS A 11 -1.50 -0.76 -20.43
CA LYS A 11 -2.63 -1.53 -20.97
C LYS A 11 -3.92 -1.16 -20.23
N PRO A 12 -4.56 -0.04 -20.61
CA PRO A 12 -5.80 0.41 -20.00
C PRO A 12 -6.94 -0.58 -20.23
N CYS A 13 -7.94 -0.51 -19.36
CA CYS A 13 -9.20 -1.20 -19.55
C CYS A 13 -9.91 -0.79 -20.85
N PRO A 14 -10.62 -1.71 -21.54
CA PRO A 14 -11.41 -1.36 -22.72
C PRO A 14 -12.39 -0.22 -22.42
N GLY A 15 -12.33 0.86 -23.20
CA GLY A 15 -13.18 2.05 -23.03
C GLY A 15 -12.62 3.14 -22.10
N GLN A 16 -11.40 2.98 -21.59
CA GLN A 16 -10.65 4.05 -20.91
C GLN A 16 -9.60 4.68 -21.85
N ASP A 17 -9.13 5.87 -21.49
CA ASP A 17 -8.09 6.60 -22.24
C ASP A 17 -6.86 5.71 -22.52
N THR A 18 -6.14 6.02 -23.61
CA THR A 18 -4.97 5.24 -24.05
C THR A 18 -3.79 5.26 -23.06
N GLN A 19 -3.91 6.00 -21.96
CA GLN A 19 -2.91 6.21 -20.95
C GLN A 19 -3.53 6.03 -19.56
N ASN A 20 -3.02 5.08 -18.80
CA ASN A 20 -3.49 4.77 -17.44
C ASN A 20 -2.45 5.15 -16.37
N TRP A 21 -1.57 6.10 -16.67
CA TRP A 21 -0.56 6.64 -15.75
C TRP A 21 -0.58 8.18 -15.80
N THR A 22 -0.14 8.84 -14.73
CA THR A 22 -0.21 10.29 -14.59
C THR A 22 1.16 10.95 -14.60
N ALA A 23 1.25 12.15 -15.18
CA ALA A 23 2.42 13.02 -15.08
C ALA A 23 2.44 13.87 -13.81
N SER A 24 1.40 13.76 -12.96
CA SER A 24 1.36 14.48 -11.68
C SER A 24 2.52 14.05 -10.78
N THR A 25 3.21 15.02 -10.20
CA THR A 25 4.20 14.82 -9.14
C THR A 25 3.61 15.13 -7.75
N ASP A 26 2.31 15.43 -7.68
CA ASP A 26 1.61 15.78 -6.43
C ASP A 26 1.11 14.50 -5.75
N HIS A 27 2.02 13.80 -5.06
CA HIS A 27 1.75 12.53 -4.39
C HIS A 27 2.62 12.34 -3.15
N LEU A 28 2.20 11.43 -2.27
CA LEU A 28 2.76 11.25 -0.93
C LEU A 28 4.27 10.96 -0.94
N VAL A 29 4.75 10.10 -1.83
CA VAL A 29 6.16 9.67 -1.76
C VAL A 29 7.14 10.76 -2.18
N ASN A 30 6.70 11.70 -3.04
CA ASN A 30 7.46 12.93 -3.28
C ASN A 30 7.52 13.82 -2.04
N GLN A 31 6.43 13.94 -1.28
CA GLN A 31 6.43 14.71 -0.04
C GLN A 31 7.35 14.09 1.03
N ILE A 32 7.32 12.76 1.15
CA ILE A 32 8.19 12.00 2.05
C ILE A 32 9.67 12.27 1.72
N GLU A 33 10.06 12.10 0.46
CA GLU A 33 11.45 12.34 0.04
C GLU A 33 11.86 13.82 0.22
N ALA A 34 10.95 14.77 -0.09
CA ALA A 34 11.20 16.20 0.11
C ALA A 34 11.39 16.57 1.59
N ALA A 35 10.78 15.82 2.52
CA ALA A 35 11.00 15.94 3.96
C ALA A 35 12.28 15.23 4.45
N GLY A 36 13.07 14.63 3.56
CA GLY A 36 14.27 13.87 3.90
C GLY A 36 13.96 12.51 4.52
N LEU A 37 12.73 12.02 4.38
CA LEU A 37 12.29 10.71 4.85
C LEU A 37 12.39 9.69 3.71
N THR A 38 12.37 8.41 4.09
CA THR A 38 12.48 7.27 3.16
C THR A 38 11.15 6.54 3.01
N TRP A 39 10.94 5.92 1.84
CA TRP A 39 9.80 5.05 1.61
C TRP A 39 10.19 3.77 0.87
N MET A 40 9.38 2.72 1.04
CA MET A 40 9.54 1.45 0.33
C MET A 40 8.16 0.79 0.13
N THR A 41 7.96 0.15 -1.02
CA THR A 41 6.83 -0.74 -1.24
C THR A 41 7.29 -2.20 -1.31
N TYR A 42 6.63 -3.07 -0.55
CA TYR A 42 6.82 -4.52 -0.57
C TYR A 42 5.63 -5.17 -1.25
N GLN A 43 5.88 -5.82 -2.38
CA GLN A 43 4.85 -6.39 -3.24
C GLN A 43 5.01 -7.90 -3.30
N GLY A 44 3.93 -8.62 -3.03
CA GLY A 44 3.90 -10.08 -3.12
C GLY A 44 3.86 -10.57 -4.57
N GLY A 45 4.57 -11.67 -4.83
CA GLY A 45 4.57 -12.31 -6.14
C GLY A 45 5.48 -11.65 -7.17
N LEU A 46 6.36 -10.73 -6.74
CA LEU A 46 7.37 -10.16 -7.62
C LEU A 46 8.40 -11.19 -8.05
N ASP A 47 8.71 -11.16 -9.34
CA ASP A 47 9.82 -11.88 -9.94
C ASP A 47 10.37 -10.99 -11.05
N ALA A 48 11.60 -10.50 -10.88
CA ALA A 48 12.21 -9.57 -11.82
C ALA A 48 12.33 -10.15 -13.24
N ALA A 49 12.34 -11.48 -13.40
CA ALA A 49 12.37 -12.13 -14.71
C ALA A 49 11.03 -12.05 -15.45
N THR A 50 9.91 -11.93 -14.75
CA THR A 50 8.56 -11.96 -15.34
C THR A 50 7.80 -10.65 -15.18
N THR A 51 7.82 -10.06 -13.99
CA THR A 51 7.22 -8.75 -13.68
C THR A 51 8.08 -7.57 -14.16
N GLY A 52 9.40 -7.77 -14.31
CA GLY A 52 10.38 -6.70 -14.54
C GLY A 52 10.93 -6.14 -13.22
N ALA A 53 12.06 -5.43 -13.28
CA ALA A 53 12.67 -4.86 -12.08
C ALA A 53 11.84 -3.68 -11.51
N CYS A 54 11.23 -2.88 -12.39
CA CYS A 54 10.08 -2.05 -12.07
C CYS A 54 8.81 -2.78 -12.56
N PRO A 55 7.91 -3.24 -11.66
CA PRO A 55 6.83 -4.14 -12.03
C PRO A 55 5.62 -3.38 -12.59
N ILE A 56 5.67 -3.03 -13.87
CA ILE A 56 4.64 -2.22 -14.56
C ILE A 56 3.59 -3.07 -15.30
N LYS A 57 3.55 -4.38 -15.07
CA LYS A 57 2.62 -5.32 -15.71
C LYS A 57 2.38 -6.55 -14.83
N ASP A 58 1.27 -7.22 -15.05
CA ASP A 58 0.92 -8.42 -14.29
C ASP A 58 1.76 -9.61 -14.71
N ALA A 59 2.20 -10.40 -13.75
CA ALA A 59 2.80 -11.71 -14.00
C ALA A 59 2.67 -12.62 -12.78
N GLY A 60 2.37 -13.90 -13.03
CA GLY A 60 2.22 -14.88 -11.95
C GLY A 60 1.14 -14.47 -10.94
N LEU A 61 1.54 -14.27 -9.68
CA LEU A 61 0.66 -13.85 -8.60
C LEU A 61 0.74 -12.35 -8.28
N TYR A 62 1.52 -11.58 -9.06
CA TYR A 62 1.59 -10.13 -8.95
C TYR A 62 0.52 -9.46 -9.81
N ALA A 63 -0.18 -8.48 -9.23
CA ALA A 63 -1.15 -7.64 -9.90
C ALA A 63 -0.78 -6.16 -9.75
N THR A 64 -0.47 -5.53 -10.89
CA THR A 64 0.03 -4.15 -10.99
C THR A 64 -0.96 -3.14 -10.43
N LYS A 65 -2.26 -3.39 -10.58
CA LYS A 65 -3.33 -2.55 -10.03
C LYS A 65 -3.26 -2.37 -8.51
N HIS A 66 -2.58 -3.25 -7.77
CA HIS A 66 -2.42 -3.12 -6.31
C HIS A 66 -1.11 -2.42 -5.90
N ASN A 67 -0.31 -1.95 -6.87
CA ASN A 67 0.89 -1.14 -6.65
C ASN A 67 0.67 0.30 -7.18
N PRO A 68 0.22 1.26 -6.36
CA PRO A 68 -0.14 2.59 -6.86
C PRO A 68 1.05 3.38 -7.41
N PHE A 69 2.28 3.09 -6.97
CA PHE A 69 3.45 3.91 -7.28
C PHE A 69 3.89 3.82 -8.74
N VAL A 70 3.63 2.70 -9.42
CA VAL A 70 4.05 2.49 -10.82
C VAL A 70 3.21 3.27 -11.83
N TYR A 71 2.15 3.94 -11.38
CA TYR A 71 1.29 4.79 -12.20
C TYR A 71 1.75 6.25 -12.25
N PHE A 72 2.79 6.62 -11.50
CA PHE A 72 3.37 7.96 -11.52
C PHE A 72 4.57 8.02 -12.45
N ALA A 73 4.54 8.96 -13.39
CA ALA A 73 5.56 9.16 -14.41
C ALA A 73 6.95 9.43 -13.84
N ASP A 74 7.02 10.15 -12.72
CA ASP A 74 8.26 10.48 -12.04
C ASP A 74 8.83 9.32 -11.21
N ILE A 75 8.10 8.21 -11.10
CA ILE A 75 8.53 6.95 -10.47
C ILE A 75 8.89 5.90 -11.52
N ALA A 76 7.94 5.58 -12.41
CA ALA A 76 8.07 4.50 -13.37
C ALA A 76 8.50 4.97 -14.78
N GLY A 77 8.57 6.27 -15.04
CA GLY A 77 8.91 6.84 -16.34
C GLY A 77 7.71 7.30 -17.17
N ALA A 78 7.99 8.06 -18.23
CA ALA A 78 7.03 8.54 -19.22
C ALA A 78 7.50 8.19 -20.64
N PRO A 79 7.06 7.07 -21.24
CA PRO A 79 6.14 6.08 -20.68
C PRO A 79 6.77 5.23 -19.56
N PRO A 80 5.96 4.55 -18.73
CA PRO A 80 6.43 3.60 -17.73
C PRO A 80 7.37 2.55 -18.32
N SER A 81 8.43 2.21 -17.58
CA SER A 81 9.51 1.34 -18.02
C SER A 81 9.92 0.37 -16.92
N GLU A 82 10.13 -0.90 -17.29
CA GLU A 82 10.64 -1.95 -16.39
C GLU A 82 12.05 -1.64 -15.86
N ASN A 83 12.75 -0.68 -16.46
CA ASN A 83 14.11 -0.26 -16.09
C ASN A 83 14.15 1.09 -15.34
N ALA A 84 13.01 1.62 -14.91
CA ALA A 84 12.96 2.90 -14.21
C ALA A 84 13.69 2.82 -12.86
N ALA A 85 14.83 3.50 -12.77
CA ALA A 85 15.75 3.38 -11.62
C ALA A 85 15.09 3.73 -10.28
N ARG A 86 14.24 4.78 -10.26
CA ARG A 86 13.54 5.19 -9.03
C ARG A 86 12.54 4.14 -8.57
N CYS A 87 11.70 3.65 -9.47
CA CYS A 87 10.81 2.52 -9.19
C CYS A 87 11.55 1.29 -8.64
N ILE A 88 12.67 0.90 -9.27
CA ILE A 88 13.51 -0.23 -8.84
C ILE A 88 14.07 -0.01 -7.43
N ALA A 89 14.51 1.21 -7.12
CA ALA A 89 15.09 1.54 -5.82
C ALA A 89 14.08 1.46 -4.67
N HIS A 90 12.78 1.63 -4.95
CA HIS A 90 11.71 1.71 -3.95
C HIS A 90 10.71 0.56 -4.00
N THR A 91 10.96 -0.47 -4.82
CA THR A 91 10.08 -1.64 -4.93
C THR A 91 10.86 -2.92 -4.59
N ARG A 92 10.36 -3.68 -3.62
CA ARG A 92 10.96 -4.95 -3.20
C ARG A 92 9.92 -6.07 -3.18
N ASP A 93 10.41 -7.29 -3.42
CA ASP A 93 9.62 -8.49 -3.14
C ASP A 93 9.31 -8.56 -1.65
N LEU A 94 8.04 -8.79 -1.32
CA LEU A 94 7.58 -8.97 0.05
C LEU A 94 8.34 -10.05 0.81
N ALA A 95 8.89 -11.08 0.14
CA ALA A 95 9.74 -12.08 0.77
C ALA A 95 11.02 -11.52 1.42
N ARG A 96 11.40 -10.26 1.11
CA ARG A 96 12.55 -9.56 1.71
C ARG A 96 12.22 -8.86 3.02
N LEU A 97 10.94 -8.64 3.32
CA LEU A 97 10.52 -7.83 4.46
C LEU A 97 11.07 -8.36 5.78
N SER A 98 11.03 -9.67 6.02
CA SER A 98 11.53 -10.26 7.27
C SER A 98 13.03 -10.05 7.47
N ASP A 99 13.82 -10.20 6.41
CA ASP A 99 15.27 -9.95 6.45
C ASP A 99 15.58 -8.46 6.71
N ASP A 100 14.79 -7.57 6.11
CA ASP A 100 14.95 -6.12 6.24
C ASP A 100 14.56 -5.66 7.66
N LEU A 101 13.45 -6.18 8.21
CA LEU A 101 13.03 -5.95 9.60
C LEU A 101 14.11 -6.43 10.59
N ALA A 102 14.68 -7.61 10.38
CA ALA A 102 15.73 -8.17 11.23
C ALA A 102 17.03 -7.33 11.20
N LYS A 103 17.35 -6.70 10.06
CA LYS A 103 18.50 -5.80 9.91
C LYS A 103 18.23 -4.37 10.37
N GLY A 104 16.96 -4.01 10.56
CA GLY A 104 16.55 -2.63 10.77
C GLY A 104 16.67 -1.75 9.53
N ASP A 105 16.75 -2.35 8.33
CA ASP A 105 16.81 -1.65 7.03
C ASP A 105 15.40 -1.43 6.49
N VAL A 106 14.60 -0.64 7.22
CA VAL A 106 13.19 -0.39 6.90
C VAL A 106 12.97 1.10 6.77
N ALA A 107 12.23 1.49 5.73
CA ALA A 107 11.93 2.88 5.45
C ALA A 107 10.97 3.51 6.47
N ASN A 108 10.89 4.84 6.50
CA ASN A 108 9.95 5.55 7.37
C ASN A 108 8.49 5.25 7.01
N TYR A 109 8.18 5.19 5.71
CA TYR A 109 6.88 4.78 5.20
C TYR A 109 7.01 3.47 4.41
N VAL A 110 6.19 2.49 4.78
CA VAL A 110 6.19 1.18 4.14
C VAL A 110 4.79 0.83 3.68
N PHE A 111 4.66 0.50 2.39
CA PHE A 111 3.40 0.04 1.80
C PHE A 111 3.53 -1.45 1.45
N ILE A 112 2.67 -2.29 2.02
CA ILE A 112 2.73 -3.75 1.84
C ILE A 112 1.47 -4.21 1.09
N THR A 113 1.68 -4.94 0.00
CA THR A 113 0.61 -5.57 -0.76
C THR A 113 0.86 -7.08 -0.87
N PRO A 114 -0.03 -7.94 -0.37
CA PRO A 114 0.07 -9.39 -0.57
C PRO A 114 -0.09 -9.79 -2.05
N ASN A 115 0.31 -11.01 -2.38
CA ASN A 115 0.04 -11.58 -3.71
C ASN A 115 -1.43 -12.01 -3.85
N LEU A 116 -1.86 -12.36 -5.06
CA LEU A 116 -3.25 -12.75 -5.39
C LEU A 116 -3.83 -13.96 -4.61
N CYS A 117 -3.01 -14.75 -3.91
CA CYS A 117 -3.49 -15.84 -3.05
C CYS A 117 -3.74 -15.40 -1.61
N ASP A 118 -3.14 -14.28 -1.21
CA ASP A 118 -3.13 -13.78 0.16
C ASP A 118 -3.88 -12.44 0.31
N ASP A 119 -4.28 -11.80 -0.80
CA ASP A 119 -4.98 -10.50 -0.84
C ASP A 119 -6.50 -10.57 -0.54
N MET A 120 -7.00 -11.77 -0.20
CA MET A 120 -8.42 -12.06 0.01
C MET A 120 -9.32 -11.81 -1.21
N HIS A 121 -8.74 -11.53 -2.38
CA HIS A 121 -9.42 -11.60 -3.66
C HIS A 121 -9.40 -13.05 -4.18
N CYS A 122 -10.35 -13.42 -5.03
CA CYS A 122 -10.34 -14.76 -5.64
C CYS A 122 -9.57 -14.72 -6.95
N ASP A 123 -8.40 -15.38 -7.01
CA ASP A 123 -7.89 -15.94 -8.27
C ASP A 123 -8.33 -17.42 -8.37
N PRO A 124 -9.37 -17.72 -9.17
CA PRO A 124 -9.89 -19.09 -9.28
C PRO A 124 -8.96 -20.05 -10.01
N LYS A 125 -7.87 -19.56 -10.64
CA LYS A 125 -6.95 -20.37 -11.45
C LYS A 125 -5.71 -20.80 -10.68
N ALA A 126 -5.17 -19.91 -9.83
CA ALA A 126 -3.89 -20.13 -9.17
C ALA A 126 -3.98 -20.38 -7.65
N CYS A 127 -5.09 -19.99 -7.01
CA CYS A 127 -5.19 -19.94 -5.55
C CYS A 127 -6.31 -20.84 -4.98
N PRO A 128 -6.22 -21.24 -3.69
CA PRO A 128 -7.28 -21.97 -3.02
C PRO A 128 -8.62 -21.21 -3.06
N LYS A 129 -9.74 -21.94 -3.20
CA LYS A 129 -11.10 -21.37 -3.22
C LYS A 129 -11.63 -20.91 -1.86
N ARG A 130 -10.75 -20.33 -1.02
CA ARG A 130 -11.05 -19.80 0.32
C ARG A 130 -10.21 -18.53 0.58
N PRO A 131 -10.40 -17.46 -0.20
CA PRO A 131 -9.49 -16.32 -0.22
C PRO A 131 -9.41 -15.58 1.12
N ILE A 132 -10.54 -15.46 1.84
CA ILE A 132 -10.55 -14.86 3.19
C ILE A 132 -9.66 -15.66 4.16
N ASN A 133 -9.76 -16.99 4.15
CA ASN A 133 -8.91 -17.83 5.01
C ASN A 133 -7.43 -17.74 4.62
N GLY A 134 -7.13 -17.59 3.33
CA GLY A 134 -5.76 -17.39 2.84
C GLY A 134 -5.16 -16.10 3.39
N GLY A 135 -5.84 -14.97 3.19
CA GLY A 135 -5.38 -13.69 3.71
C GLY A 135 -5.35 -13.62 5.24
N ASP A 136 -6.28 -14.27 5.93
CA ASP A 136 -6.27 -14.33 7.40
C ASP A 136 -5.04 -15.10 7.91
N ALA A 137 -4.74 -16.25 7.30
CA ALA A 137 -3.53 -17.01 7.60
C ALA A 137 -2.24 -16.23 7.28
N PHE A 138 -2.24 -15.45 6.20
CA PHE A 138 -1.14 -14.55 5.86
C PHE A 138 -0.95 -13.44 6.91
N LEU A 139 -2.01 -12.70 7.24
CA LEU A 139 -1.97 -11.63 8.24
C LEU A 139 -1.63 -12.14 9.64
N SER A 140 -2.05 -13.36 10.00
CA SER A 140 -1.72 -13.99 11.28
C SER A 140 -0.22 -14.18 11.51
N LYS A 141 0.58 -14.15 10.45
CA LYS A 141 2.06 -14.22 10.51
C LYS A 141 2.68 -12.85 10.38
N LEU A 142 2.26 -12.07 9.39
CA LEU A 142 2.84 -10.76 9.07
C LEU A 142 2.59 -9.73 10.19
N VAL A 143 1.35 -9.61 10.68
CA VAL A 143 1.00 -8.56 11.64
C VAL A 143 1.79 -8.72 12.96
N PRO A 144 1.91 -9.91 13.57
CA PRO A 144 2.77 -10.08 14.75
C PRO A 144 4.24 -9.72 14.52
N GLU A 145 4.78 -10.01 13.33
CA GLU A 145 6.15 -9.65 12.97
C GLU A 145 6.34 -8.12 12.89
N LEU A 146 5.40 -7.43 12.22
CA LEU A 146 5.39 -5.96 12.16
C LEU A 146 5.23 -5.33 13.54
N LEU A 147 4.37 -5.89 14.39
CA LEU A 147 4.18 -5.41 15.76
C LEU A 147 5.42 -5.60 16.62
N THR A 148 6.12 -6.73 16.46
CA THR A 148 7.40 -6.98 17.15
C THR A 148 8.45 -5.96 16.72
N TYR A 149 8.52 -5.64 15.43
CA TYR A 149 9.42 -4.60 14.95
C TYR A 149 9.01 -3.21 15.47
N ALA A 150 7.72 -2.90 15.48
CA ALA A 150 7.18 -1.61 15.89
C ALA A 150 7.33 -1.32 17.40
N ASP A 151 7.43 -2.36 18.23
CA ASP A 151 7.50 -2.23 19.68
C ASP A 151 8.69 -1.35 20.12
N GLY A 152 8.39 -0.31 20.88
CA GLY A 152 9.38 0.69 21.34
C GLY A 152 9.96 1.60 20.25
N ARG A 153 9.52 1.52 18.98
CA ARG A 153 10.06 2.31 17.86
C ARG A 153 9.23 3.52 17.44
N GLY A 154 8.10 3.76 18.10
CA GLY A 154 7.19 4.84 17.70
C GLY A 154 6.45 4.56 16.38
N ALA A 155 6.39 3.31 15.93
CA ALA A 155 5.78 2.95 14.65
C ALA A 155 4.28 2.64 14.76
N LEU A 156 3.61 2.72 13.60
CA LEU A 156 2.20 2.45 13.41
C LEU A 156 2.01 1.39 12.32
N VAL A 157 0.99 0.55 12.49
CA VAL A 157 0.58 -0.43 11.48
C VAL A 157 -0.89 -0.19 11.18
N PHE A 158 -1.19 0.04 9.91
CA PHE A 158 -2.55 0.12 9.39
C PHE A 158 -2.83 -1.11 8.52
N VAL A 159 -3.96 -1.78 8.77
CA VAL A 159 -4.48 -2.85 7.91
C VAL A 159 -5.78 -2.35 7.29
N ALA A 160 -5.80 -2.29 5.95
CA ALA A 160 -6.91 -1.79 5.17
C ALA A 160 -7.15 -2.73 3.97
N TRP A 161 -8.39 -2.76 3.51
CA TRP A 161 -8.78 -3.36 2.22
C TRP A 161 -8.95 -2.24 1.20
N ASP A 162 -8.69 -2.51 -0.07
CA ASP A 162 -8.76 -1.53 -1.16
C ASP A 162 -10.17 -1.34 -1.70
N GLU A 163 -10.99 -2.40 -1.68
CA GLU A 163 -12.36 -2.36 -2.21
C GLU A 163 -13.37 -3.20 -1.41
N ALA A 164 -14.59 -2.66 -1.26
CA ALA A 164 -15.73 -3.40 -0.73
C ALA A 164 -16.42 -4.19 -1.85
N ARG A 165 -16.88 -5.42 -1.57
CA ARG A 165 -17.63 -6.20 -2.57
C ARG A 165 -19.08 -5.74 -2.76
N LYS A 166 -19.75 -5.29 -1.69
CA LYS A 166 -21.20 -5.03 -1.69
C LYS A 166 -21.63 -3.76 -0.95
N THR A 167 -20.92 -3.41 0.12
CA THR A 167 -21.46 -2.53 1.17
C THR A 167 -20.85 -1.13 1.20
N GLY A 168 -19.91 -0.78 0.32
CA GLY A 168 -19.19 0.50 0.35
C GLY A 168 -18.20 0.62 1.52
N TYR A 169 -18.53 0.03 2.67
CA TYR A 169 -17.70 -0.08 3.86
C TYR A 169 -16.80 -1.32 3.83
N MET A 170 -15.63 -1.15 4.45
CA MET A 170 -14.58 -2.15 4.59
C MET A 170 -14.02 -2.10 6.02
N PRO A 171 -13.44 -3.20 6.52
CA PRO A 171 -12.71 -3.14 7.77
C PRO A 171 -11.48 -2.22 7.66
N PHE A 172 -11.16 -1.54 8.75
CA PHE A 172 -9.91 -0.80 8.92
C PHE A 172 -9.40 -1.03 10.34
N VAL A 173 -8.12 -1.36 10.47
CA VAL A 173 -7.49 -1.61 11.77
C VAL A 173 -6.25 -0.74 11.89
N ALA A 174 -6.14 -0.01 12.99
CA ALA A 174 -4.93 0.69 13.39
C ALA A 174 -4.37 0.06 14.66
N THR A 175 -3.04 0.00 14.76
CA THR A 175 -2.33 -0.45 15.96
C THR A 175 -0.93 0.17 16.00
N GLY A 176 -0.30 0.13 17.17
CA GLY A 176 1.01 0.72 17.41
C GLY A 176 0.95 1.92 18.33
N THR A 177 1.93 2.81 18.19
CA THR A 177 2.20 3.87 19.15
C THR A 177 1.06 4.89 19.23
N GLY A 178 0.47 5.05 20.41
CA GLY A 178 -0.55 6.07 20.64
C GLY A 178 -1.94 5.75 20.08
N VAL A 179 -2.15 4.57 19.48
CA VAL A 179 -3.48 4.11 19.07
C VAL A 179 -4.25 3.63 20.32
N LYS A 180 -5.52 4.02 20.42
CA LYS A 180 -6.41 3.59 21.51
C LYS A 180 -6.57 2.07 21.51
N ARG A 181 -6.52 1.45 22.69
CA ARG A 181 -6.70 -0.01 22.84
C ARG A 181 -8.17 -0.35 23.07
N ASN A 182 -8.61 -1.48 22.51
CA ASN A 182 -9.99 -1.98 22.63
C ASN A 182 -11.04 -0.92 22.27
N TYR A 183 -10.77 -0.17 21.19
CA TYR A 183 -11.58 0.95 20.75
C TYR A 183 -12.12 0.71 19.35
N GLU A 184 -13.40 1.01 19.17
CA GLU A 184 -14.09 0.99 17.88
C GLU A 184 -14.58 2.42 17.61
N SER A 185 -14.13 3.00 16.49
CA SER A 185 -14.52 4.35 16.09
C SER A 185 -15.88 4.33 15.40
N ASP A 186 -16.71 5.33 15.67
CA ASP A 186 -17.96 5.60 14.96
C ASP A 186 -17.82 6.70 13.89
N VAL A 187 -16.59 7.19 13.67
CA VAL A 187 -16.28 8.20 12.66
C VAL A 187 -16.14 7.54 11.29
N GLU A 188 -16.92 8.03 10.32
CA GLU A 188 -16.76 7.60 8.92
C GLU A 188 -15.44 8.12 8.35
N VAL A 189 -14.60 7.19 7.88
CA VAL A 189 -13.30 7.48 7.27
C VAL A 189 -13.18 6.78 5.91
N ALA A 190 -12.31 7.31 5.07
CA ALA A 190 -12.00 6.76 3.76
C ALA A 190 -10.48 6.61 3.58
N HIS A 191 -10.03 6.03 2.47
CA HIS A 191 -8.59 5.94 2.17
C HIS A 191 -7.89 7.30 2.17
N ARG A 192 -8.58 8.36 1.74
CA ARG A 192 -8.09 9.75 1.85
C ARG A 192 -7.81 10.18 3.29
N SER A 193 -8.53 9.66 4.28
CA SER A 193 -8.29 9.91 5.70
C SER A 193 -7.00 9.27 6.19
N VAL A 194 -6.63 8.11 5.64
CA VAL A 194 -5.34 7.47 5.91
C VAL A 194 -4.21 8.36 5.39
N LEU A 195 -4.29 8.82 4.14
CA LEU A 195 -3.30 9.73 3.56
C LEU A 195 -3.18 11.03 4.36
N ARG A 196 -4.31 11.66 4.71
CA ARG A 196 -4.35 12.86 5.56
C ARG A 196 -3.64 12.65 6.90
N THR A 197 -3.80 11.46 7.50
CA THR A 197 -3.15 11.10 8.76
C THR A 197 -1.64 10.90 8.60
N VAL A 198 -1.21 10.25 7.51
CA VAL A 198 0.23 10.05 7.21
C VAL A 198 0.93 11.39 6.98
N GLU A 199 0.30 12.32 6.23
CA GLU A 199 0.81 13.68 6.08
C GLU A 199 1.03 14.34 7.44
N ARG A 200 0.03 14.23 8.33
CA ARG A 200 0.12 14.80 9.68
C ARG A 200 1.24 14.17 10.51
N ILE A 201 1.36 12.84 10.52
CA ILE A 201 2.40 12.10 11.26
C ILE A 201 3.80 12.57 10.87
N PHE A 202 4.03 12.80 9.57
CA PHE A 202 5.33 13.22 9.06
C PHE A 202 5.49 14.74 8.93
N GLY A 203 4.50 15.54 9.33
CA GLY A 203 4.53 17.00 9.19
C GLY A 203 4.58 17.49 7.75
N LEU A 204 3.99 16.76 6.81
CA LEU A 204 3.97 17.05 5.38
C LEU A 204 2.89 18.09 5.03
N PRO A 205 3.04 18.83 3.92
CA PRO A 205 1.97 19.65 3.36
C PRO A 205 0.74 18.80 3.03
N VAL A 206 -0.45 19.41 3.08
CA VAL A 206 -1.69 18.73 2.73
C VAL A 206 -1.87 18.72 1.21
N LEU A 207 -1.94 17.55 0.60
CA LEU A 207 -2.25 17.41 -0.82
C LEU A 207 -3.67 17.92 -1.11
N ALA A 208 -3.86 18.57 -2.24
CA ALA A 208 -5.17 19.10 -2.64
C ALA A 208 -6.24 17.98 -2.67
N ALA A 209 -5.84 16.77 -3.08
CA ALA A 209 -6.69 15.58 -3.19
C ALA A 209 -7.31 15.10 -1.86
N VAL A 210 -6.74 15.51 -0.71
CA VAL A 210 -7.25 15.13 0.63
C VAL A 210 -7.51 16.33 1.53
N SER A 211 -7.50 17.54 0.99
CA SER A 211 -7.66 18.79 1.74
C SER A 211 -9.02 18.92 2.44
N ASP A 212 -10.04 18.24 1.93
CA ASP A 212 -11.40 18.18 2.49
C ASP A 212 -11.66 16.92 3.33
N SER A 213 -10.65 16.06 3.50
CA SER A 213 -10.78 14.81 4.26
C SER A 213 -10.58 15.04 5.76
N ASN A 214 -11.36 14.32 6.57
CA ASN A 214 -10.99 14.09 7.97
C ASN A 214 -9.74 13.20 8.06
N ASP A 215 -9.23 13.01 9.27
CA ASP A 215 -8.10 12.13 9.58
C ASP A 215 -8.54 11.02 10.56
N LEU A 216 -7.59 10.18 10.99
CA LEU A 216 -7.82 9.06 11.90
C LEU A 216 -7.71 9.46 13.38
N SER A 217 -7.72 10.75 13.74
CA SER A 217 -7.44 11.22 15.11
C SER A 217 -8.26 10.54 16.19
N ASP A 218 -9.52 10.20 15.89
CA ASP A 218 -10.38 9.52 16.85
C ASP A 218 -9.86 8.13 17.26
N MET A 219 -9.02 7.48 16.45
CA MET A 219 -8.40 6.21 16.79
C MET A 219 -7.17 6.35 17.71
N PHE A 220 -6.72 7.57 18.02
CA PHE A 220 -5.50 7.84 18.78
C PHE A 220 -5.79 8.47 20.15
N GLU A 221 -4.93 8.18 21.12
CA GLU A 221 -4.93 8.87 22.42
C GLU A 221 -4.74 10.37 22.22
N ALA A 222 -5.32 11.18 23.10
CA ALA A 222 -5.24 12.64 23.00
C ALA A 222 -3.78 13.11 23.01
N GLY A 223 -3.38 13.86 21.97
CA GLY A 223 -2.02 14.37 21.81
C GLY A 223 -1.01 13.35 21.26
N ALA A 224 -1.44 12.15 20.87
CA ALA A 224 -0.53 11.14 20.30
C ALA A 224 -0.20 11.36 18.82
N LEU A 225 -1.12 11.92 18.04
CA LEU A 225 -0.80 12.41 16.70
C LEU A 225 -0.14 13.79 16.81
N PRO A 226 1.02 14.02 16.17
CA PRO A 226 1.72 15.30 16.20
C PRO A 226 0.91 16.45 15.56
#